data_AF-A0A9D1N3M7-F1
#
_entry.id   AF-A0A9D1N3M7-F1
#
_cell.length_a   1.000
_cell.length_b   1.000
_cell.length_c   1.000
_cell.angle_alpha   90.00
_cell.angle_beta   90.00
_cell.angle_gamma   90.00
#
_symmetry.space_group_name_H-M   'P 1'
#
loop_
_entity.id
_entity.type
_entity.pdbx_description
1 polymer ?
#
loop_
_entity_poly.entity_id
_entity_poly.type
_entity_poly.pdbx_seq_one_letter_code
_entity_poly.pdbx_strand_id
1 'polypeptide(L)'
;MQPILMMILPDCPHCRRARALLDELRSENPAYAAVPLQIEDERRNRALADALDYWYVPCCFVGGKKIHEGVPSREAMRAVLDAALSDAPGA
;
A
#
# COMPACT_ATOMS: atom_id res chain seq x y z
N MET A 1 10.57 9.66 -5.41
CA MET A 1 9.59 8.57 -5.63
C MET A 1 9.95 7.41 -4.72
N GLN A 2 9.00 6.97 -3.90
CA GLN A 2 9.20 5.92 -2.89
C GLN A 2 8.42 4.65 -3.24
N PRO A 3 8.91 3.46 -2.87
CA PRO A 3 8.16 2.22 -3.06
C PRO A 3 6.98 2.16 -2.07
N ILE A 4 5.86 1.60 -2.54
CA ILE A 4 4.74 1.21 -1.68
C ILE A 4 4.99 -0.21 -1.18
N LEU A 5 4.95 -0.41 0.13
CA LEU A 5 4.88 -1.73 0.75
C LEU A 5 3.45 -1.95 1.24
N MET A 6 2.78 -2.97 0.72
CA MET A 6 1.42 -3.34 1.12
C MET A 6 1.44 -4.69 1.84
N MET A 7 1.14 -4.67 3.13
CA MET A 7 0.95 -5.88 3.94
C MET A 7 -0.45 -6.43 3.71
N ILE A 8 -0.54 -7.71 3.38
CA ILE A 8 -1.80 -8.39 3.08
C ILE A 8 -1.92 -9.73 3.80
N LEU A 9 -3.16 -10.21 3.82
CA LEU A 9 -3.47 -11.62 3.98
C LEU A 9 -4.07 -12.15 2.66
N PRO A 10 -3.63 -13.32 2.15
CA PRO A 10 -4.11 -13.86 0.87
C PRO A 10 -5.64 -14.00 0.80
N ASP A 11 -6.24 -14.40 1.92
CA ASP A 11 -7.67 -14.69 2.00
C ASP A 11 -8.53 -13.42 2.25
N CYS A 12 -7.90 -12.28 2.52
CA CYS A 12 -8.61 -11.07 2.93
C CYS A 12 -9.33 -10.38 1.75
N PRO A 13 -10.67 -10.21 1.81
CA PRO A 13 -11.44 -9.55 0.75
C PRO A 13 -11.07 -8.07 0.60
N HIS A 14 -10.75 -7.39 1.70
CA HIS A 14 -10.28 -6.00 1.66
C HIS A 14 -8.92 -5.90 0.96
N CYS A 15 -8.00 -6.85 1.15
CA CYS A 15 -6.71 -6.85 0.46
C CYS A 15 -6.89 -6.97 -1.06
N ARG A 16 -7.77 -7.87 -1.52
CA ARG A 16 -8.10 -8.00 -2.95
C ARG A 16 -8.71 -6.72 -3.51
N ARG A 17 -9.62 -6.07 -2.76
CA ARG A 17 -10.22 -4.80 -3.16
C ARG A 17 -9.20 -3.67 -3.24
N ALA A 18 -8.31 -3.54 -2.27
CA ALA A 18 -7.25 -2.53 -2.28
C ALA A 18 -6.34 -2.70 -3.50
N ARG A 19 -5.95 -3.94 -3.82
CA ARG A 19 -5.17 -4.26 -5.02
C ARG A 19 -5.90 -3.83 -6.31
N ALA A 20 -7.17 -4.20 -6.45
CA ALA A 20 -7.96 -3.82 -7.61
C ALA A 20 -8.05 -2.30 -7.78
N LEU A 21 -8.29 -1.56 -6.70
CA LEU A 21 -8.32 -0.10 -6.71
C LEU A 21 -6.96 0.53 -7.08
N LEU A 22 -5.86 -0.03 -6.60
CA LEU A 22 -4.52 0.40 -7.00
C LEU A 22 -4.29 0.14 -8.49
N ASP A 23 -4.66 -1.04 -8.99
CA ASP A 23 -4.49 -1.39 -10.39
C ASP A 23 -5.34 -0.50 -11.32
N GLU A 24 -6.59 -0.19 -10.93
CA GLU A 24 -7.44 0.79 -11.63
C GLU A 24 -6.78 2.16 -11.71
N LEU A 25 -6.34 2.71 -10.58
CA LEU A 25 -5.69 4.02 -10.53
C LEU A 25 -4.40 4.04 -11.37
N ARG A 26 -3.61 2.96 -11.32
CA ARG A 26 -2.38 2.82 -12.12
C ARG A 26 -2.67 2.71 -13.61
N SER A 27 -3.81 2.16 -14.01
CA SER A 27 -4.24 2.13 -15.42
C SER A 27 -4.68 3.49 -15.94
N GLU A 28 -5.23 4.34 -15.07
CA GLU A 28 -5.70 5.69 -15.42
C GLU A 28 -4.55 6.71 -15.52
N ASN A 29 -3.46 6.51 -14.79
CA ASN A 29 -2.35 7.44 -14.73
C ASN A 29 -0.98 6.74 -14.89
N PRO A 30 -0.25 6.98 -16.00
CA PRO A 30 1.07 6.40 -16.22
C PRO A 30 2.09 6.72 -15.12
N ALA A 31 1.95 7.86 -14.42
CA ALA A 31 2.82 8.18 -13.29
C ALA A 31 2.61 7.18 -12.14
N TYR A 32 1.36 6.84 -11.81
CA TYR A 32 1.07 5.82 -10.79
C TYR A 32 1.54 4.42 -11.23
N ALA A 33 1.48 4.10 -12.53
CA ALA A 33 2.03 2.85 -13.05
C ALA A 33 3.54 2.71 -12.79
N ALA A 34 4.28 3.82 -12.81
CA ALA A 34 5.72 3.85 -12.53
C ALA A 34 6.07 3.65 -11.05
N VAL A 35 5.12 3.82 -10.13
CA VAL A 35 5.36 3.63 -8.68
C VAL A 35 5.64 2.16 -8.39
N PRO A 36 6.77 1.81 -7.74
CA PRO A 36 7.02 0.44 -7.31
C PRO A 36 6.01 0.00 -6.24
N LEU A 37 5.36 -1.14 -6.44
CA LEU A 37 4.41 -1.74 -5.49
C LEU A 37 4.92 -3.11 -5.07
N GLN A 38 5.32 -3.23 -3.81
CA GLN A 38 5.71 -4.47 -3.16
C GLN A 38 4.56 -4.95 -2.26
N ILE A 39 4.24 -6.23 -2.36
CA ILE A 39 3.11 -6.83 -1.63
C ILE A 39 3.64 -8.02 -0.86
N GLU A 40 3.49 -7.95 0.45
CA GLU A 40 4.03 -8.94 1.38
C GLU A 40 2.89 -9.59 2.15
N ASP A 41 2.97 -10.91 2.27
CA ASP A 41 2.05 -11.70 3.09
C ASP A 41 2.59 -11.74 4.51
N GLU A 42 1.86 -11.15 5.46
CA GLU A 42 2.28 -11.08 6.85
C GLU A 42 2.46 -12.46 7.50
N ARG A 43 1.71 -13.49 7.05
CA ARG A 43 1.86 -14.86 7.57
C ARG A 43 3.15 -15.51 7.10
N ARG A 44 3.59 -15.18 5.89
CA ARG A 44 4.82 -15.72 5.29
C ARG A 44 6.05 -14.95 5.76
N ASN A 45 5.91 -13.63 5.93
CA ASN A 45 7.00 -12.74 6.30
C ASN A 45 6.78 -12.13 7.70
N ARG A 46 6.67 -13.00 8.70
CA ARG A 46 6.42 -12.59 10.10
C ARG A 46 7.46 -11.61 10.62
N ALA A 47 8.74 -11.80 10.27
CA ALA A 47 9.80 -10.90 10.70
C ALA A 47 9.61 -9.46 10.20
N LEU A 48 9.08 -9.29 8.98
CA LEU A 48 8.72 -7.97 8.46
C LEU A 48 7.46 -7.44 9.15
N ALA A 49 6.44 -8.28 9.33
CA ALA A 49 5.20 -7.89 10.00
C ALA A 49 5.47 -7.40 11.44
N ASP A 50 6.27 -8.14 12.20
CA ASP A 50 6.65 -7.82 13.59
C ASP A 50 7.48 -6.52 13.70
N ALA A 51 8.16 -6.12 12.61
CA ALA A 51 8.94 -4.89 12.56
C ALA A 51 8.11 -3.64 12.21
N LEU A 52 6.84 -3.80 11.82
CA LEU A 52 5.96 -2.72 11.38
C LEU A 52 4.83 -2.50 12.38
N ASP A 53 4.47 -1.24 12.62
CA ASP A 53 3.42 -0.88 13.57
C ASP A 53 2.04 -0.75 12.88
N TYR A 54 1.36 -1.89 12.71
CA TYR A 54 0.00 -1.97 12.17
C TYR A 54 -0.82 -3.10 12.80
N TRP A 55 -2.15 -2.97 12.75
CA TRP A 55 -3.09 -3.89 13.39
C TRP A 55 -4.07 -4.54 12.41
N TYR A 56 -4.37 -3.87 11.28
CA TYR A 56 -5.29 -4.36 10.26
C TYR A 56 -4.67 -4.43 8.88
N VAL A 57 -5.08 -5.43 8.10
CA VAL A 57 -4.79 -5.53 6.66
C VAL A 57 -6.03 -5.18 5.82
N PRO A 58 -5.87 -4.59 4.63
CA PRO A 58 -4.61 -4.17 4.01
C PRO A 58 -3.98 -2.96 4.71
N CYS A 59 -2.65 -2.97 4.85
CA CYS A 59 -1.87 -1.84 5.36
C CYS A 59 -0.82 -1.41 4.33
N CYS A 60 -0.78 -0.13 3.98
CA CYS A 60 0.15 0.41 3.00
C CYS A 60 1.15 1.36 3.66
N PHE A 61 2.42 1.16 3.37
CA PHE A 61 3.53 1.99 3.80
C PHE A 61 4.23 2.61 2.59
N VAL A 62 4.69 3.84 2.74
CA VAL A 62 5.49 4.56 1.73
C VAL A 62 6.65 5.21 2.45
N GLY A 63 7.89 4.89 2.03
CA GLY A 63 9.10 5.42 2.68
C GLY A 63 9.16 5.10 4.19
N GLY A 64 8.63 3.94 4.61
CA GLY A 64 8.57 3.53 6.01
C GLY A 64 7.44 4.18 6.84
N LYS A 65 6.61 5.05 6.24
CA LYS A 65 5.46 5.66 6.92
C LYS A 65 4.17 4.96 6.54
N LYS A 66 3.32 4.68 7.51
CA LYS A 66 1.98 4.11 7.30
C LYS A 66 1.06 5.17 6.69
N ILE A 67 0.53 4.89 5.51
CA ILE A 67 -0.37 5.80 4.77
C ILE A 67 -1.82 5.32 4.82
N HIS A 68 -2.04 4.00 4.80
CA HIS A 68 -3.38 3.41 4.85
C HIS A 68 -3.38 2.18 5.75
N GLU A 69 -4.47 1.99 6.48
CA GLU A 69 -4.72 0.79 7.28
C GLU A 69 -6.22 0.46 7.30
N GLY A 70 -6.58 -0.79 7.04
CA GLY A 70 -7.95 -1.27 7.14
C GLY A 70 -8.77 -1.12 5.84
N VAL A 71 -10.04 -0.74 5.95
CA VAL A 71 -11.01 -0.82 4.83
C VAL A 71 -10.58 0.10 3.67
N PRO A 72 -10.30 -0.44 2.48
CA PRO A 72 -9.82 0.37 1.36
C PRO A 72 -10.95 1.11 0.66
N SER A 73 -10.68 2.37 0.33
CA SER A 73 -11.47 3.19 -0.58
C SER A 73 -10.60 3.66 -1.74
N ARG A 74 -11.22 4.10 -2.84
CA ARG A 74 -10.49 4.67 -3.98
C ARG A 74 -9.64 5.87 -3.55
N GLU A 75 -10.18 6.72 -2.69
CA GLU A 75 -9.50 7.90 -2.15
C GLU A 75 -8.27 7.52 -1.32
N ALA A 76 -8.39 6.49 -0.48
CA ALA A 76 -7.27 6.00 0.32
C ALA A 76 -6.15 5.43 -0.56
N MET A 77 -6.49 4.63 -1.58
CA MET A 77 -5.48 4.08 -2.50
C MET A 77 -4.84 5.17 -3.37
N ARG A 78 -5.60 6.20 -3.72
CA ARG A 78 -5.06 7.39 -4.40
C ARG A 78 -4.08 8.12 -3.50
N ALA A 79 -4.40 8.33 -2.22
CA ALA A 79 -3.50 8.97 -1.27
C ALA A 79 -2.18 8.19 -1.08
N VAL A 80 -2.23 6.84 -1.10
CA VAL A 80 -1.03 5.99 -1.08
C VAL A 80 -0.16 6.22 -2.31
N LEU A 81 -0.75 6.26 -3.51
CA LEU A 81 -0.03 6.50 -4.75
C LEU A 81 0.51 7.93 -4.85
N ASP A 82 -0.27 8.92 -4.41
CA ASP A 82 0.14 10.32 -4.32
C ASP A 82 1.34 10.47 -3.38
N ALA A 83 1.29 9.85 -2.20
CA ALA A 83 2.40 9.86 -1.24
C ALA A 83 3.66 9.17 -1.77
N ALA A 84 3.52 8.20 -2.67
CA ALA A 84 4.65 7.52 -3.29
C ALA A 84 5.27 8.32 -4.45
N LEU A 85 4.45 9.08 -5.18
CA LEU A 85 4.88 9.96 -6.27
C LEU A 85 5.48 11.27 -5.78
N SER A 86 4.75 11.99 -4.94
CA SER A 86 5.30 13.13 -4.21
C SER A 86 6.41 12.57 -3.36
N ASP A 87 7.63 13.08 -3.52
CA ASP A 87 8.84 12.55 -2.90
C ASP A 87 8.88 12.75 -1.38
N ALA A 88 7.74 12.69 -0.69
CA ALA A 88 7.46 13.32 0.60
C ALA A 88 8.56 12.95 1.61
N PRO A 89 9.55 13.83 1.79
CA PRO A 89 10.28 13.87 3.03
C PRO A 89 9.25 14.47 3.98
N GLY A 90 8.69 13.66 4.88
CA GLY A 90 7.82 14.28 5.87
C GLY A 90 8.62 15.36 6.61
N ALA A 91 8.04 16.56 6.59
CA ALA A 91 8.18 17.55 7.64
C ALA A 91 8.08 16.92 9.03
#